data_AF-A0A1H8JJ58-F1
#
_entry.id   AF-A0A1H8JJ58-F1
#
_cell.length_a   1.000
_cell.length_b   1.000
_cell.length_c   1.000
_cell.angle_alpha   90.00
_cell.angle_beta   90.00
_cell.angle_gamma   90.00
#
_symmetry.space_group_name_H-M   'P 1'
#
loop_
_entity.id
_entity.type
_entity.pdbx_description
1 polymer ?
#
loop_
_entity_poly.entity_id
_entity_poly.type
_entity_poly.pdbx_seq_one_letter_code
_entity_poly.pdbx_strand_id
1 'polypeptide(L)'
;MINYREEINKSWVQTAPSTRDLAALLGIATPVTLRNIVDRLRQVESVHVESDIHTNDSTPINGHVALDIKSDGNYVFSGHMRATGFPSYHYGVQAWAAGADGTVVAAQQTGRIYGTDTPGPRQQNWSQPGYNAGITQHWHALRGGPAIGYHLEAEISGVLGAAVDLLKFAAKGLAANLVLGPYGWTLLIGNELAGMDAQINSPDILAGVIAAGGVFLVVGPFGLVPAVIAGVATASLLDIRHRPLHPSERVFADRVFDGQIDYDRIVVTNLSKSGGTKFTMPTIGNAILLNMGDEAFDDPTTYQGGNYPMKGEVFIHELTHAWQICHNSIVDVICGLSHNYDYYTGDRIGDRSWQSRAWNGFNNEQQASIVNEWFRIYSSDLNSFAALNDPAFHFIRDNIRAGVN
;
A
#
# COMPACT_ATOMS: atom_id res chain seq x y z
N MET A 1 35.41 -4.19 7.10
CA MET A 1 34.82 -4.52 8.42
C MET A 1 33.32 -4.70 8.18
N ILE A 2 32.70 -5.78 8.65
CA ILE A 2 31.25 -6.00 8.46
C ILE A 2 30.52 -5.14 9.49
N ASN A 3 29.68 -4.22 9.03
CA ASN A 3 28.82 -3.41 9.89
C ASN A 3 27.43 -4.04 9.95
N TYR A 4 27.09 -4.69 11.07
CA TYR A 4 25.81 -5.36 11.25
C TYR A 4 24.61 -4.47 10.95
N ARG A 5 24.59 -3.24 11.48
CA ARG A 5 23.46 -2.31 11.31
C ARG A 5 23.27 -1.91 9.84
N GLU A 6 24.38 -1.71 9.13
CA GLU A 6 24.33 -1.39 7.70
C GLU A 6 23.80 -2.56 6.86
N GLU A 7 24.17 -3.79 7.19
CA GLU A 7 23.67 -4.98 6.48
C GLU A 7 22.18 -5.22 6.75
N ILE A 8 21.70 -4.94 7.98
CA ILE A 8 20.27 -4.99 8.32
C ILE A 8 19.49 -3.95 7.51
N ASN A 9 19.96 -2.71 7.47
CA ASN A 9 19.33 -1.63 6.69
C ASN A 9 19.29 -1.93 5.18
N LYS A 10 20.21 -2.74 4.66
CA LYS A 10 20.24 -3.17 3.26
C LYS A 10 19.43 -4.44 2.99
N SER A 11 18.91 -5.08 4.03
CA SER A 11 18.17 -6.32 3.93
C SER A 11 16.67 -6.10 4.08
N TRP A 12 15.89 -7.15 3.78
CA TRP A 12 14.45 -7.18 4.04
C TRP A 12 14.10 -7.27 5.54
N VAL A 13 15.08 -7.55 6.42
CA VAL A 13 14.89 -7.51 7.87
C VAL A 13 15.18 -6.08 8.34
N GLN A 14 14.19 -5.21 8.34
CA GLN A 14 14.39 -3.81 8.72
C GLN A 14 14.48 -3.59 10.24
N THR A 15 13.98 -4.54 11.04
CA THR A 15 13.99 -4.48 12.51
C THR A 15 14.46 -5.82 13.10
N ALA A 16 15.77 -5.97 13.29
CA ALA A 16 16.31 -7.12 14.02
C ALA A 16 16.61 -6.72 15.48
N PRO A 17 15.82 -7.19 16.48
CA PRO A 17 16.01 -6.80 17.88
C PRO A 17 17.32 -7.36 18.48
N SER A 18 17.81 -8.50 17.98
CA SER A 18 19.13 -9.05 18.33
C SER A 18 19.71 -9.97 17.25
N THR A 19 21.02 -10.26 17.32
CA THR A 19 21.68 -11.23 16.42
C THR A 19 21.15 -12.66 16.60
N ARG A 20 20.65 -13.00 17.79
CA ARG A 20 20.05 -14.31 18.07
C ARG A 20 18.68 -14.44 17.42
N ASP A 21 17.83 -13.42 17.55
CA ASP A 21 16.48 -13.44 16.96
C ASP A 21 16.56 -13.46 15.44
N LEU A 22 17.51 -12.70 14.87
CA LEU A 22 17.79 -12.74 13.45
C LEU A 22 18.30 -14.12 13.00
N ALA A 23 19.18 -14.75 13.77
CA ALA A 23 19.65 -16.09 13.42
C ALA A 23 18.51 -17.12 13.45
N ALA A 24 17.60 -17.01 14.43
CA ALA A 24 16.41 -17.84 14.49
C ALA A 24 15.50 -17.59 13.28
N LEU A 25 15.26 -16.33 12.93
CA LEU A 25 14.48 -15.92 11.77
C LEU A 25 15.05 -16.48 10.45
N LEU A 26 16.38 -16.47 10.32
CA LEU A 26 17.10 -16.95 9.15
C LEU A 26 17.32 -18.47 9.13
N GLY A 27 16.88 -19.19 10.18
CA GLY A 27 17.06 -20.63 10.33
C GLY A 27 18.51 -21.07 10.50
N ILE A 28 19.37 -20.22 11.07
CA ILE A 28 20.80 -20.49 11.24
C ILE A 28 21.03 -21.30 12.52
N ALA A 29 21.60 -22.50 12.39
CA ALA A 29 21.96 -23.33 13.54
C ALA A 29 23.12 -22.74 14.36
N THR A 30 23.08 -22.93 15.68
CA THR A 30 24.17 -22.52 16.59
C THR A 30 25.38 -23.45 16.49
N PRO A 31 26.63 -22.95 16.62
CA PRO A 31 27.00 -21.57 16.97
C PRO A 31 26.90 -20.60 15.78
N VAL A 32 26.33 -19.42 16.04
CA VAL A 32 26.09 -18.40 15.02
C VAL A 32 27.28 -17.44 14.97
N THR A 33 27.80 -17.18 13.77
CA THR A 33 28.78 -16.11 13.53
C THR A 33 28.12 -14.95 12.79
N LEU A 34 28.65 -13.73 12.98
CA LEU A 34 28.18 -12.55 12.23
C LEU A 34 28.32 -12.76 10.71
N ARG A 35 29.38 -13.47 10.28
CA ARG A 35 29.57 -13.83 8.86
C ARG A 35 28.43 -14.72 8.36
N ASN A 36 28.05 -15.77 9.10
CA ASN A 36 26.94 -16.65 8.70
C ASN A 36 25.62 -15.87 8.57
N ILE A 37 25.36 -14.92 9.47
CA ILE A 37 24.19 -14.04 9.41
C ILE A 37 24.21 -13.20 8.13
N VAL A 38 25.32 -12.51 7.86
CA VAL A 38 25.44 -11.62 6.70
C VAL A 38 25.38 -12.40 5.39
N ASP A 39 26.08 -13.54 5.31
CA ASP A 39 26.03 -14.40 4.14
C ASP A 39 24.60 -14.89 3.88
N ARG A 40 23.84 -15.21 4.94
CA ARG A 40 22.44 -15.63 4.83
C ARG A 40 21.50 -14.48 4.47
N LEU A 41 21.70 -13.28 5.01
CA LEU A 41 20.94 -12.08 4.65
C LEU A 41 21.12 -11.68 3.17
N ARG A 42 22.33 -11.86 2.64
CA ARG A 42 22.67 -11.53 1.25
C ARG A 42 22.21 -12.59 0.25
N GLN A 43 21.87 -13.79 0.72
CA GLN A 43 21.30 -14.81 -0.15
C GLN A 43 19.90 -14.39 -0.56
N VAL A 44 19.70 -14.23 -1.87
CA VAL A 44 18.37 -14.03 -2.43
C VAL A 44 17.57 -15.30 -2.22
N GLU A 45 16.51 -15.19 -1.42
CA GLU A 45 15.53 -16.26 -1.27
C GLU A 45 14.49 -16.14 -2.39
N SER A 46 13.86 -17.25 -2.75
CA SER A 46 12.84 -17.28 -3.80
C SER A 46 11.67 -18.15 -3.37
N VAL A 47 10.49 -17.70 -3.72
CA VAL A 47 9.22 -18.39 -3.55
C VAL A 47 8.64 -18.57 -4.93
N HIS A 48 8.35 -19.82 -5.28
CA HIS A 48 7.66 -20.18 -6.52
C HIS A 48 6.27 -20.70 -6.17
N VAL A 49 5.26 -20.13 -6.81
CA VAL A 49 3.89 -20.63 -6.70
C VAL A 49 3.27 -20.74 -8.09
N GLU A 50 2.48 -21.79 -8.31
CA GLU A 50 1.87 -22.06 -9.60
C GLU A 50 0.51 -22.75 -9.48
N SER A 51 -0.33 -22.57 -10.50
CA SER A 51 -1.66 -23.15 -10.55
C SER A 51 -2.07 -23.46 -11.99
N ASP A 52 -2.68 -24.63 -12.17
CA ASP A 52 -3.34 -24.99 -13.42
C ASP A 52 -4.71 -24.30 -13.52
N ILE A 53 -5.01 -23.80 -14.71
CA ILE A 53 -6.28 -23.18 -15.05
C ILE A 53 -7.11 -24.17 -15.84
N HIS A 54 -8.21 -24.60 -15.24
CA HIS A 54 -9.16 -25.51 -15.84
C HIS A 54 -10.53 -24.85 -15.89
N THR A 55 -11.03 -24.63 -17.09
CA THR A 55 -12.40 -24.17 -17.29
C THR A 55 -13.32 -25.33 -17.66
N ASN A 56 -14.62 -25.09 -17.50
CA ASN A 56 -15.65 -26.02 -17.93
C ASN A 56 -15.87 -25.96 -19.46
N ASP A 57 -16.63 -26.92 -19.97
CA ASP A 57 -16.86 -27.10 -21.41
C ASP A 57 -17.54 -25.90 -22.10
N SER A 58 -18.19 -25.00 -21.36
CA SER A 58 -18.83 -23.80 -21.93
C SER A 58 -17.85 -22.66 -22.23
N THR A 59 -16.65 -22.69 -21.64
CA THR A 59 -15.57 -21.75 -21.95
C THR A 59 -14.27 -22.54 -22.16
N PRO A 60 -14.06 -23.23 -23.29
CA PRO A 60 -12.93 -24.14 -23.50
C PRO A 60 -11.58 -23.41 -23.67
N ILE A 61 -11.06 -22.89 -22.57
CA ILE A 61 -9.79 -22.18 -22.41
C ILE A 61 -9.07 -22.74 -21.17
N ASN A 62 -7.97 -23.45 -21.37
CA ASN A 62 -7.15 -23.95 -20.27
C ASN A 62 -5.81 -23.22 -20.25
N GLY A 63 -5.10 -23.34 -19.15
CA GLY A 63 -3.80 -22.71 -19.03
C GLY A 63 -3.08 -23.07 -17.75
N HIS A 64 -2.07 -22.28 -17.45
CA HIS A 64 -1.27 -22.35 -16.24
C HIS A 64 -0.73 -20.96 -15.95
N VAL A 65 -0.61 -20.65 -14.66
CA VAL A 65 0.00 -19.43 -14.16
C VAL A 65 1.04 -19.76 -13.10
N ALA A 66 2.15 -19.04 -13.13
CA ALA A 66 3.20 -19.13 -12.14
C ALA A 66 3.72 -17.75 -11.77
N LEU A 67 4.08 -17.61 -10.49
CA LEU A 67 4.69 -16.43 -9.93
C LEU A 67 5.94 -16.82 -9.15
N ASP A 68 7.10 -16.36 -9.64
CA ASP A 68 8.37 -16.41 -8.94
C ASP A 68 8.62 -15.07 -8.25
N ILE A 69 8.73 -15.07 -6.92
CA ILE A 69 8.95 -13.87 -6.10
C ILE A 69 10.27 -14.02 -5.36
N LYS A 70 11.11 -12.98 -5.35
CA LYS A 70 12.43 -13.01 -4.72
C LYS A 70 12.57 -11.97 -3.61
N SER A 71 13.39 -12.28 -2.60
CA SER A 71 13.61 -11.40 -1.44
C SER A 71 14.24 -10.05 -1.79
N ASP A 72 14.91 -9.95 -2.92
CA ASP A 72 15.51 -8.73 -3.43
C ASP A 72 14.52 -7.85 -4.21
N GLY A 73 13.26 -8.25 -4.33
CA GLY A 73 12.21 -7.49 -5.00
C GLY A 73 12.01 -7.87 -6.47
N ASN A 74 12.88 -8.71 -7.03
CA ASN A 74 12.68 -9.24 -8.38
C ASN A 74 11.53 -10.25 -8.41
N TYR A 75 10.77 -10.25 -9.49
CA TYR A 75 9.74 -11.26 -9.74
C TYR A 75 9.71 -11.69 -11.20
N VAL A 76 9.10 -12.85 -11.47
CA VAL A 76 8.70 -13.27 -12.80
C VAL A 76 7.25 -13.75 -12.74
N PHE A 77 6.37 -13.09 -13.48
CA PHE A 77 5.03 -13.58 -13.72
C PHE A 77 4.98 -14.29 -15.08
N SER A 78 4.62 -15.57 -15.09
CA SER A 78 4.65 -16.39 -16.30
C SER A 78 3.44 -17.30 -16.40
N GLY A 79 3.23 -17.85 -17.58
CA GLY A 79 2.15 -18.80 -17.78
C GLY A 79 1.91 -19.09 -19.25
N HIS A 80 0.84 -19.83 -19.49
CA HIS A 80 0.31 -20.04 -20.82
C HIS A 80 -1.21 -20.16 -20.81
N MET A 81 -1.84 -19.72 -21.89
CA MET A 81 -3.27 -19.94 -22.14
C MET A 81 -3.46 -20.64 -23.49
N ARG A 82 -4.45 -21.52 -23.58
CA ARG A 82 -4.78 -22.27 -24.79
C ARG A 82 -6.28 -22.43 -24.96
N ALA A 83 -6.78 -22.11 -26.15
CA ALA A 83 -8.15 -22.38 -26.55
C ALA A 83 -8.29 -23.84 -27.01
N THR A 84 -9.10 -24.63 -26.33
CA THR A 84 -9.33 -26.04 -26.63
C THR A 84 -10.56 -26.27 -27.50
N GLY A 85 -11.46 -25.29 -27.62
CA GLY A 85 -12.72 -25.44 -28.35
C GLY A 85 -12.89 -24.52 -29.57
N PHE A 86 -14.16 -24.36 -29.96
CA PHE A 86 -14.54 -23.62 -31.17
C PHE A 86 -14.30 -22.11 -31.10
N PRO A 87 -14.68 -21.38 -30.03
CA PRO A 87 -14.64 -19.92 -30.03
C PRO A 87 -13.24 -19.35 -29.82
N SER A 88 -12.98 -18.19 -30.42
CA SER A 88 -11.83 -17.34 -30.10
C SER A 88 -12.12 -16.45 -28.89
N TYR A 89 -11.11 -16.18 -28.07
CA TYR A 89 -11.24 -15.45 -26.80
C TYR A 89 -10.21 -14.33 -26.69
N HIS A 90 -10.66 -13.21 -26.16
CA HIS A 90 -9.83 -12.30 -25.40
C HIS A 90 -9.87 -12.75 -23.94
N TYR A 91 -8.71 -12.86 -23.31
CA TYR A 91 -8.62 -13.31 -21.93
C TYR A 91 -7.91 -12.28 -21.06
N GLY A 92 -8.27 -12.27 -19.79
CA GLY A 92 -7.54 -11.65 -18.69
C GLY A 92 -7.35 -12.71 -17.63
N VAL A 93 -6.10 -12.91 -17.20
CA VAL A 93 -5.78 -13.77 -16.08
C VAL A 93 -5.09 -12.95 -15.01
N GLN A 94 -5.56 -13.07 -13.79
CA GLN A 94 -4.93 -12.53 -12.59
C GLN A 94 -4.48 -13.70 -11.73
N ALA A 95 -3.26 -13.66 -11.23
CA ALA A 95 -2.74 -14.59 -10.24
C ALA A 95 -2.26 -13.80 -9.03
N TRP A 96 -2.41 -14.36 -7.84
CA TRP A 96 -1.90 -13.72 -6.63
C TRP A 96 -1.29 -14.71 -5.66
N ALA A 97 -0.31 -14.24 -4.89
CA ALA A 97 0.33 -14.93 -3.79
C ALA A 97 0.00 -14.19 -2.49
N ALA A 98 -0.63 -14.87 -1.54
CA ALA A 98 -0.99 -14.30 -0.24
C ALA A 98 0.04 -14.70 0.84
N GLY A 99 0.65 -13.71 1.48
CA GLY A 99 1.55 -13.87 2.63
C GLY A 99 0.80 -14.05 3.94
N ALA A 100 1.54 -14.44 4.99
CA ALA A 100 0.96 -14.80 6.29
C ALA A 100 0.33 -13.62 7.07
N ASP A 101 0.66 -12.38 6.74
CA ASP A 101 0.16 -11.16 7.39
C ASP A 101 -1.01 -10.51 6.63
N GLY A 102 -1.51 -11.15 5.57
CA GLY A 102 -2.52 -10.58 4.68
C GLY A 102 -1.97 -9.72 3.55
N THR A 103 -0.64 -9.58 3.41
CA THR A 103 -0.01 -9.00 2.21
C THR A 103 -0.27 -9.89 1.00
N VAL A 104 -0.61 -9.29 -0.13
CA VAL A 104 -0.92 -9.99 -1.37
C VAL A 104 -0.05 -9.42 -2.48
N VAL A 105 0.63 -10.28 -3.23
CA VAL A 105 1.29 -9.90 -4.49
C VAL A 105 0.41 -10.41 -5.63
N ALA A 106 -0.15 -9.51 -6.42
CA ALA A 106 -1.04 -9.85 -7.52
C ALA A 106 -0.46 -9.41 -8.86
N ALA A 107 -0.42 -10.33 -9.82
CA ALA A 107 0.01 -10.12 -11.19
C ALA A 107 -1.13 -10.36 -12.17
N GLN A 108 -1.09 -9.73 -13.34
CA GLN A 108 -2.10 -9.92 -14.37
C GLN A 108 -1.49 -9.96 -15.76
N GLN A 109 -2.16 -10.70 -16.65
CA GLN A 109 -1.83 -10.79 -18.07
C GLN A 109 -3.13 -10.75 -18.87
N THR A 110 -3.17 -9.92 -19.90
CA THR A 110 -4.23 -9.98 -20.91
C THR A 110 -3.71 -10.52 -22.23
N GLY A 111 -4.59 -11.11 -23.04
CA GLY A 111 -4.18 -11.64 -24.34
C GLY A 111 -5.34 -12.05 -25.21
N ARG A 112 -5.00 -12.64 -26.36
CA ARG A 112 -5.98 -13.15 -27.32
C ARG A 112 -5.51 -14.50 -27.84
N ILE A 113 -6.40 -15.48 -27.75
CA ILE A 113 -6.18 -16.83 -28.27
C ILE A 113 -7.32 -17.19 -29.21
N TYR A 114 -6.99 -17.94 -30.25
CA TYR A 114 -7.94 -18.27 -31.31
C TYR A 114 -8.50 -19.68 -31.15
N GLY A 115 -9.81 -19.82 -31.36
CA GLY A 115 -10.49 -21.10 -31.42
C GLY A 115 -10.32 -21.76 -32.79
N THR A 116 -11.19 -22.70 -33.14
CA THR A 116 -11.27 -23.22 -34.53
C THR A 116 -12.08 -22.32 -35.46
N ASP A 117 -12.84 -21.39 -34.91
CA ASP A 117 -13.73 -20.47 -35.63
C ASP A 117 -12.98 -19.42 -36.46
N THR A 118 -11.82 -18.98 -35.98
CA THR A 118 -11.03 -17.91 -36.58
C THR A 118 -9.57 -18.34 -36.73
N PRO A 119 -8.92 -18.12 -37.89
CA PRO A 119 -7.50 -18.39 -38.05
C PRO A 119 -6.64 -17.56 -37.09
N GLY A 120 -5.77 -18.21 -36.32
CA GLY A 120 -4.78 -17.54 -35.48
C GLY A 120 -4.10 -18.46 -34.46
N PRO A 121 -3.17 -17.91 -33.64
CA PRO A 121 -2.49 -18.67 -32.60
C PRO A 121 -3.47 -19.17 -31.53
N ARG A 122 -3.55 -20.49 -31.36
CA ARG A 122 -4.44 -21.12 -30.37
C ARG A 122 -3.87 -21.18 -28.97
N GLN A 123 -2.61 -20.77 -28.81
CA GLN A 123 -1.88 -20.76 -27.56
C GLN A 123 -1.08 -19.47 -27.45
N GLN A 124 -0.91 -18.98 -26.23
CA GLN A 124 -0.08 -17.84 -25.90
C GLN A 124 0.70 -18.14 -24.62
N ASN A 125 2.02 -18.02 -24.68
CA ASN A 125 2.90 -18.12 -23.52
C ASN A 125 3.38 -16.70 -23.17
N TRP A 126 3.65 -16.45 -21.89
CA TRP A 126 4.28 -15.21 -21.46
C TRP A 126 5.29 -15.45 -20.33
N SER A 127 6.22 -14.51 -20.21
CA SER A 127 7.13 -14.38 -19.09
C SER A 127 7.45 -12.90 -18.92
N GLN A 128 7.02 -12.33 -17.80
CA GLN A 128 7.16 -10.92 -17.46
C GLN A 128 8.09 -10.81 -16.24
N PRO A 129 9.40 -10.62 -16.44
CA PRO A 129 10.29 -10.25 -15.35
C PRO A 129 10.01 -8.80 -14.92
N GLY A 130 10.13 -8.52 -13.62
CA GLY A 130 10.02 -7.17 -13.10
C GLY A 130 10.59 -7.02 -11.70
N TYR A 131 10.43 -5.82 -11.15
CA TYR A 131 10.93 -5.45 -9.83
C TYR A 131 9.87 -4.66 -9.08
N ASN A 132 9.64 -4.98 -7.80
CA ASN A 132 8.78 -4.21 -6.91
C ASN A 132 9.41 -4.17 -5.51
N ALA A 133 9.76 -2.97 -5.02
CA ALA A 133 10.41 -2.79 -3.72
C ALA A 133 9.52 -3.24 -2.55
N GLY A 134 8.19 -3.21 -2.70
CA GLY A 134 7.23 -3.72 -1.72
C GLY A 134 7.39 -5.22 -1.45
N ILE A 135 7.85 -6.00 -2.43
CA ILE A 135 8.17 -7.42 -2.22
C ILE A 135 9.31 -7.57 -1.21
N THR A 136 10.38 -6.77 -1.32
CA THR A 136 11.48 -6.77 -0.34
C THR A 136 10.98 -6.37 1.03
N GLN A 137 10.14 -5.34 1.11
CA GLN A 137 9.59 -4.83 2.38
C GLN A 137 8.73 -5.87 3.10
N HIS A 138 7.91 -6.61 2.36
CA HIS A 138 7.00 -7.62 2.90
C HIS A 138 7.53 -9.05 2.78
N TRP A 139 8.83 -9.22 2.49
CA TRP A 139 9.41 -10.55 2.27
C TRP A 139 9.20 -11.49 3.46
N HIS A 140 9.25 -10.95 4.69
CA HIS A 140 8.98 -11.71 5.90
C HIS A 140 7.63 -12.44 5.88
N ALA A 141 6.59 -11.82 5.32
CA ALA A 141 5.27 -12.44 5.21
C ALA A 141 5.16 -13.37 3.99
N LEU A 142 5.82 -13.01 2.89
CA LEU A 142 5.77 -13.74 1.63
C LEU A 142 6.61 -15.03 1.66
N ARG A 143 7.70 -15.07 2.44
CA ARG A 143 8.58 -16.26 2.56
C ARG A 143 7.93 -17.46 3.25
N GLY A 144 6.79 -17.27 3.93
CA GLY A 144 6.10 -18.28 4.72
C GLY A 144 5.41 -19.39 3.90
N GLY A 145 5.53 -19.37 2.57
CA GLY A 145 4.85 -20.30 1.67
C GLY A 145 3.46 -19.77 1.30
N PRO A 146 3.36 -18.82 0.36
CA PRO A 146 2.10 -18.21 0.02
C PRO A 146 1.21 -19.21 -0.70
N ALA A 147 -0.09 -19.14 -0.44
CA ALA A 147 -1.07 -19.80 -1.30
C ALA A 147 -1.19 -19.00 -2.60
N ILE A 148 -1.28 -19.69 -3.73
CA ILE A 148 -1.66 -19.07 -5.00
C ILE A 148 -3.16 -19.17 -5.22
N GLY A 149 -3.76 -18.07 -5.64
CA GLY A 149 -5.09 -18.05 -6.24
C GLY A 149 -5.03 -17.40 -7.62
N TYR A 150 -6.06 -17.63 -8.42
CA TYR A 150 -6.20 -16.98 -9.71
C TYR A 150 -7.65 -16.62 -10.02
N HIS A 151 -7.82 -15.63 -10.89
CA HIS A 151 -9.09 -15.21 -11.46
C HIS A 151 -8.93 -15.13 -12.98
N LEU A 152 -9.85 -15.75 -13.71
CA LEU A 152 -9.85 -15.77 -15.17
C LEU A 152 -11.15 -15.13 -15.66
N GLU A 153 -11.03 -14.14 -16.55
CA GLU A 153 -12.12 -13.68 -17.41
C GLU A 153 -11.78 -13.98 -18.87
N ALA A 154 -12.74 -14.54 -19.60
CA ALA A 154 -12.61 -14.83 -21.02
C ALA A 154 -13.87 -14.34 -21.75
N GLU A 155 -13.69 -13.47 -22.74
CA GLU A 155 -14.77 -12.86 -23.51
C GLU A 155 -14.55 -13.04 -25.01
N ILE A 156 -15.63 -13.27 -25.74
CA ILE A 156 -15.60 -13.40 -27.20
C ILE A 156 -15.50 -12.01 -27.89
N SER A 157 -16.09 -10.97 -27.29
CA SER A 157 -16.21 -9.63 -27.91
C SER A 157 -15.10 -8.63 -27.57
N GLY A 158 -14.11 -9.00 -26.75
CA GLY A 158 -12.84 -8.29 -26.64
C GLY A 158 -12.84 -6.91 -25.98
N VAL A 159 -13.36 -6.79 -24.76
CA VAL A 159 -13.42 -5.48 -24.04
C VAL A 159 -12.20 -5.22 -23.13
N LEU A 160 -11.30 -6.19 -22.93
CA LEU A 160 -10.18 -6.11 -21.96
C LEU A 160 -8.97 -5.25 -22.39
N GLY A 161 -9.15 -4.23 -23.24
CA GLY A 161 -8.05 -3.53 -23.91
C GLY A 161 -7.61 -2.18 -23.32
N ALA A 162 -8.44 -1.50 -22.53
CA ALA A 162 -8.10 -0.20 -21.96
C ALA A 162 -7.47 -0.33 -20.56
N ALA A 163 -6.56 0.59 -20.20
CA ALA A 163 -5.92 0.61 -18.88
C ALA A 163 -6.94 0.61 -17.71
N VAL A 164 -8.07 1.30 -17.89
CA VAL A 164 -9.18 1.31 -16.90
C VAL A 164 -9.86 -0.06 -16.79
N ASP A 165 -9.99 -0.80 -17.89
CA ASP A 165 -10.63 -2.13 -17.87
C ASP A 165 -9.70 -3.18 -17.26
N LEU A 166 -8.40 -3.05 -17.48
CA LEU A 166 -7.35 -3.83 -16.81
C LEU A 166 -7.40 -3.63 -15.28
N LEU A 167 -7.52 -2.39 -14.82
CA LEU A 167 -7.69 -2.09 -13.39
C LEU A 167 -8.99 -2.65 -12.80
N LYS A 168 -10.10 -2.51 -13.52
CA LYS A 168 -11.39 -3.11 -13.10
C LYS A 168 -11.29 -4.62 -13.00
N PHE A 169 -10.63 -5.27 -13.95
CA PHE A 169 -10.37 -6.70 -13.91
C PHE A 169 -9.55 -7.09 -12.67
N ALA A 170 -8.44 -6.37 -12.40
CA ALA A 170 -7.62 -6.59 -11.20
C ALA A 170 -8.43 -6.45 -9.90
N ALA A 171 -9.26 -5.41 -9.83
CA ALA A 171 -10.09 -5.12 -8.67
C ALA A 171 -11.19 -6.18 -8.47
N LYS A 172 -11.82 -6.64 -9.55
CA LYS A 172 -12.83 -7.71 -9.51
C LYS A 172 -12.26 -9.01 -8.99
N GLY A 173 -11.09 -9.43 -9.47
CA GLY A 173 -10.50 -10.70 -9.02
C GLY A 173 -10.12 -10.65 -7.54
N LEU A 174 -9.58 -9.54 -7.05
CA LEU A 174 -9.28 -9.35 -5.62
C LEU A 174 -10.55 -9.32 -4.75
N ALA A 175 -11.59 -8.59 -5.18
CA ALA A 175 -12.85 -8.48 -4.46
C ALA A 175 -13.62 -9.81 -4.42
N ALA A 176 -13.68 -10.53 -5.54
CA ALA A 176 -14.40 -11.81 -5.66
C ALA A 176 -13.81 -12.90 -4.75
N ASN A 177 -12.51 -12.85 -4.47
CA ASN A 177 -11.82 -13.89 -3.71
C ASN A 177 -11.60 -13.52 -2.23
N LEU A 178 -12.15 -12.40 -1.74
CA LEU A 178 -11.96 -11.91 -0.36
C LEU A 178 -10.49 -11.89 0.09
N VAL A 179 -9.58 -11.71 -0.88
CA VAL A 179 -8.12 -11.78 -0.69
C VAL A 179 -7.63 -10.59 0.16
N LEU A 180 -8.46 -9.56 0.26
CA LEU A 180 -8.25 -8.37 1.07
C LEU A 180 -8.67 -8.68 2.52
N GLY A 181 -7.73 -9.17 3.33
CA GLY A 181 -7.90 -9.19 4.78
C GLY A 181 -8.18 -7.78 5.33
N PRO A 182 -8.63 -7.65 6.60
CA PRO A 182 -9.00 -6.36 7.19
C PRO A 182 -7.90 -5.29 7.16
N TYR A 183 -6.65 -5.69 6.91
CA TYR A 183 -5.46 -4.83 6.89
C TYR A 183 -4.52 -5.14 5.69
N GLY A 184 -5.01 -5.86 4.67
CA GLY A 184 -4.17 -6.44 3.62
C GLY A 184 -3.71 -5.44 2.56
N TRP A 185 -2.40 -5.25 2.45
CA TRP A 185 -1.76 -4.54 1.34
C TRP A 185 -1.78 -5.43 0.09
N THR A 186 -2.24 -4.91 -1.05
CA THR A 186 -2.09 -5.62 -2.33
C THR A 186 -1.05 -4.93 -3.21
N LEU A 187 0.09 -5.58 -3.40
CA LEU A 187 1.13 -5.18 -4.34
C LEU A 187 0.71 -5.65 -5.74
N LEU A 188 0.38 -4.71 -6.61
CA LEU A 188 0.14 -5.03 -8.01
C LEU A 188 1.47 -5.03 -8.77
N ILE A 189 1.69 -6.07 -9.57
CA ILE A 189 2.88 -6.25 -10.39
C ILE A 189 2.49 -6.64 -11.82
N GLY A 190 3.34 -6.33 -12.80
CA GLY A 190 3.09 -6.64 -14.22
C GLY A 190 3.40 -5.47 -15.15
N ASN A 191 3.73 -5.80 -16.39
CA ASN A 191 4.16 -4.80 -17.38
C ASN A 191 3.01 -3.89 -17.82
N GLU A 192 1.76 -4.37 -17.76
CA GLU A 192 0.59 -3.57 -18.11
C GLU A 192 0.35 -2.39 -17.15
N LEU A 193 0.89 -2.45 -15.94
CA LEU A 193 0.77 -1.39 -14.92
C LEU A 193 1.82 -0.28 -15.10
N ALA A 194 3.01 -0.61 -15.58
CA ALA A 194 4.08 0.37 -15.83
C ALA A 194 3.69 1.39 -16.92
N GLY A 195 2.81 1.01 -17.85
CA GLY A 195 2.26 1.91 -18.86
C GLY A 195 1.11 2.82 -18.37
N MET A 196 0.60 2.59 -17.15
CA MET A 196 -0.57 3.32 -16.62
C MET A 196 -0.24 4.72 -16.12
N ASP A 197 0.94 4.89 -15.54
CA ASP A 197 1.44 6.19 -15.06
C ASP A 197 1.50 7.24 -16.21
N ALA A 198 1.70 6.77 -17.45
CA ALA A 198 1.72 7.62 -18.64
C ALA A 198 0.34 7.88 -19.28
N GLN A 199 -0.68 7.06 -18.98
CA GLN A 199 -1.99 7.13 -19.63
C GLN A 199 -3.06 7.81 -18.77
N ILE A 200 -2.89 7.80 -17.46
CA ILE A 200 -3.79 8.49 -16.53
C ILE A 200 -3.31 9.94 -16.36
N ASN A 201 -3.43 10.74 -17.43
CA ASN A 201 -3.15 12.19 -17.45
C ASN A 201 -4.40 13.04 -17.12
N SER A 202 -5.29 12.51 -16.30
CA SER A 202 -6.57 13.15 -15.99
C SER A 202 -6.45 13.92 -14.66
N PRO A 203 -6.66 15.25 -14.65
CA PRO A 203 -6.77 16.02 -13.40
C PRO A 203 -8.01 15.63 -12.57
N ASP A 204 -8.92 14.78 -13.08
CA ASP A 204 -9.98 14.18 -12.28
C ASP A 204 -9.41 13.04 -11.42
N ILE A 205 -9.11 13.42 -10.18
CA ILE A 205 -8.78 12.70 -8.94
C ILE A 205 -9.38 11.30 -8.71
N LEU A 206 -10.40 10.87 -9.45
CA LEU A 206 -10.82 9.45 -9.48
C LEU A 206 -9.89 8.57 -10.33
N ALA A 207 -8.92 9.18 -11.00
CA ALA A 207 -7.69 8.58 -11.48
C ALA A 207 -6.97 7.83 -10.34
N GLY A 208 -7.34 6.57 -10.13
CA GLY A 208 -6.78 5.72 -9.10
C GLY A 208 -7.77 5.20 -8.08
N VAL A 209 -9.09 5.45 -8.20
CA VAL A 209 -10.09 4.76 -7.37
C VAL A 209 -10.91 3.81 -8.23
N ILE A 210 -10.88 2.52 -7.93
CA ILE A 210 -11.60 1.47 -8.67
C ILE A 210 -12.70 0.90 -7.79
N ALA A 211 -13.93 0.92 -8.28
CA ALA A 211 -15.05 0.21 -7.67
C ALA A 211 -15.21 -1.17 -8.32
N ALA A 212 -15.10 -2.25 -7.54
CA ALA A 212 -15.37 -3.60 -8.01
C ALA A 212 -15.99 -4.45 -6.89
N GLY A 213 -17.09 -5.15 -7.19
CA GLY A 213 -17.72 -6.08 -6.23
C GLY A 213 -18.19 -5.44 -4.91
N GLY A 214 -18.42 -4.11 -4.87
CA GLY A 214 -18.77 -3.39 -3.65
C GLY A 214 -17.58 -2.93 -2.78
N VAL A 215 -16.34 -3.10 -3.27
CA VAL A 215 -15.10 -2.62 -2.65
C VAL A 215 -14.54 -1.46 -3.49
N PHE A 216 -14.03 -0.43 -2.82
CA PHE A 216 -13.19 0.59 -3.46
C PHE A 216 -11.72 0.29 -3.23
N LEU A 217 -10.92 0.37 -4.28
CA LEU A 217 -9.48 0.22 -4.23
C LEU A 217 -8.83 1.52 -4.66
N VAL A 218 -7.87 2.02 -3.88
CA VAL A 218 -7.02 3.15 -4.24
C VAL A 218 -5.73 2.62 -4.85
N VAL A 219 -5.42 3.07 -6.06
CA VAL A 219 -4.22 2.75 -6.84
C VAL A 219 -3.14 3.73 -6.42
N GLY A 220 -2.19 3.22 -5.65
CA GLY A 220 -0.93 3.88 -5.38
C GLY A 220 0.16 3.43 -6.37
N PRO A 221 1.32 4.11 -6.37
CA PRO A 221 2.48 3.76 -7.21
C PRO A 221 3.06 2.35 -6.97
N PHE A 222 2.64 1.66 -5.91
CA PHE A 222 3.14 0.33 -5.55
C PHE A 222 2.06 -0.75 -5.41
N GLY A 223 0.78 -0.41 -5.59
CA GLY A 223 -0.31 -1.38 -5.42
C GLY A 223 -1.70 -0.79 -5.20
N LEU A 224 -2.63 -1.64 -4.76
CA LEU A 224 -4.00 -1.31 -4.40
C LEU A 224 -4.18 -1.35 -2.89
N VAL A 225 -4.81 -0.32 -2.34
CA VAL A 225 -5.26 -0.29 -0.94
C VAL A 225 -6.79 -0.30 -0.90
N PRO A 226 -7.44 -1.20 -0.14
CA PRO A 226 -8.88 -1.16 0.04
C PRO A 226 -9.30 0.10 0.81
N ALA A 227 -10.12 0.94 0.21
CA ALA A 227 -10.70 2.11 0.85
C ALA A 227 -12.03 1.82 1.58
N VAL A 228 -12.73 0.72 1.22
CA VAL A 228 -13.97 0.27 1.87
C VAL A 228 -13.99 -1.26 1.93
N ILE A 229 -14.08 -1.84 3.12
CA ILE A 229 -14.31 -3.29 3.30
C ILE A 229 -15.82 -3.53 3.43
N ALA A 230 -16.30 -4.51 2.66
CA ALA A 230 -17.67 -4.96 2.43
C ALA A 230 -18.73 -4.63 3.50
N GLY A 231 -19.86 -4.06 3.06
CA GLY A 231 -21.10 -3.94 3.86
C GLY A 231 -22.08 -2.86 3.41
N VAL A 232 -21.68 -1.92 2.55
CA VAL A 232 -22.50 -0.74 2.22
C VAL A 232 -23.27 -0.96 0.91
N ALA A 233 -24.59 -0.72 0.96
CA ALA A 233 -25.46 -0.83 -0.21
C ALA A 233 -24.98 0.06 -1.37
N THR A 234 -25.16 -0.39 -2.61
CA THR A 234 -24.76 0.32 -3.85
C THR A 234 -25.24 1.77 -3.95
N ALA A 235 -26.27 2.17 -3.21
CA ALA A 235 -26.75 3.55 -3.11
C ALA A 235 -25.74 4.51 -2.44
N SER A 236 -24.91 4.02 -1.51
CA SER A 236 -23.86 4.80 -0.83
C SER A 236 -22.69 5.18 -1.74
N LEU A 237 -22.58 4.55 -2.91
CA LEU A 237 -21.51 4.76 -3.90
C LEU A 237 -21.69 6.07 -4.69
N LEU A 238 -22.90 6.64 -4.70
CA LEU A 238 -23.20 7.88 -5.44
C LEU A 238 -22.75 9.15 -4.71
N ASP A 239 -22.30 9.04 -3.46
CA ASP A 239 -21.97 10.18 -2.59
C ASP A 239 -20.48 10.21 -2.22
N ILE A 240 -19.62 9.65 -3.07
CA ILE A 240 -18.18 9.88 -2.97
C ILE A 240 -17.89 11.28 -3.50
N ARG A 241 -17.35 12.10 -2.62
CA ARG A 241 -17.01 13.50 -2.81
C ARG A 241 -15.51 13.62 -2.63
N HIS A 242 -14.91 14.47 -3.45
CA HIS A 242 -13.52 14.86 -3.33
C HIS A 242 -13.39 16.36 -3.56
N ARG A 243 -12.37 16.97 -2.97
CA ARG A 243 -12.07 18.39 -3.13
C ARG A 243 -10.62 18.68 -2.77
N PRO A 244 -10.03 19.79 -3.26
CA PRO A 244 -8.78 20.29 -2.69
C PRO A 244 -8.99 20.75 -1.24
N LEU A 245 -7.88 20.91 -0.52
CA LEU A 245 -7.88 21.60 0.78
C LEU A 245 -8.38 23.05 0.62
N HIS A 246 -9.30 23.45 1.48
CA HIS A 246 -9.76 24.83 1.58
C HIS A 246 -8.66 25.74 2.15
N PRO A 247 -8.62 27.04 1.78
CA PRO A 247 -7.62 27.97 2.31
C PRO A 247 -7.57 28.03 3.84
N SER A 248 -8.72 27.94 4.52
CA SER A 248 -8.80 27.90 5.98
C SER A 248 -8.15 26.66 6.59
N GLU A 249 -8.23 25.52 5.89
CA GLU A 249 -7.63 24.26 6.32
C GLU A 249 -6.11 24.29 6.16
N ARG A 250 -5.62 24.90 5.07
CA ARG A 250 -4.18 25.16 4.86
C ARG A 250 -3.63 26.05 5.97
N VAL A 251 -4.31 27.16 6.27
CA VAL A 251 -3.93 28.05 7.39
C VAL A 251 -3.96 27.32 8.73
N PHE A 252 -4.95 26.45 8.95
CA PHE A 252 -5.02 25.62 10.16
C PHE A 252 -3.83 24.67 10.26
N ALA A 253 -3.50 23.97 9.16
CA ALA A 253 -2.38 23.05 9.06
C ALA A 253 -1.03 23.76 9.29
N ASP A 254 -0.84 24.95 8.72
CA ASP A 254 0.40 25.73 8.84
C ASP A 254 0.71 26.18 10.26
N ARG A 255 -0.26 26.15 11.19
CA ARG A 255 0.02 26.33 12.62
C ARG A 255 0.98 25.26 13.16
N VAL A 256 1.01 24.09 12.54
CA VAL A 256 1.89 22.96 12.85
C VAL A 256 3.03 22.85 11.83
N PHE A 257 2.70 22.81 10.54
CA PHE A 257 3.62 22.44 9.45
C PHE A 257 4.42 23.58 8.83
N ASP A 258 4.10 24.84 9.14
CA ASP A 258 4.84 26.03 8.69
C ASP A 258 5.17 26.04 7.18
N GLY A 259 4.17 25.74 6.36
CA GLY A 259 4.29 25.77 4.90
C GLY A 259 5.07 24.61 4.28
N GLN A 260 5.47 23.60 5.06
CA GLN A 260 6.27 22.48 4.54
C GLN A 260 5.43 21.47 3.73
N ILE A 261 4.11 21.52 3.75
CA ILE A 261 3.27 20.62 2.94
C ILE A 261 2.95 21.26 1.59
N ASP A 262 3.16 20.51 0.50
CA ASP A 262 2.65 20.88 -0.82
C ASP A 262 1.13 20.60 -0.90
N TYR A 263 0.35 21.57 -0.41
CA TYR A 263 -1.11 21.46 -0.30
C TYR A 263 -1.84 21.30 -1.64
N ASP A 264 -1.20 21.66 -2.76
CA ASP A 264 -1.81 21.53 -4.09
C ASP A 264 -1.83 20.07 -4.57
N ARG A 265 -1.00 19.22 -3.97
CA ARG A 265 -1.06 17.76 -4.16
C ARG A 265 -2.18 17.11 -3.35
N ILE A 266 -2.70 17.77 -2.31
CA ILE A 266 -3.64 17.14 -1.37
C ILE A 266 -5.07 17.18 -1.88
N VAL A 267 -5.69 16.01 -1.81
CA VAL A 267 -7.05 15.75 -2.23
C VAL A 267 -7.82 15.14 -1.08
N VAL A 268 -8.75 15.91 -0.52
CA VAL A 268 -9.62 15.45 0.56
C VAL A 268 -10.73 14.59 -0.04
N THR A 269 -11.03 13.45 0.57
CA THR A 269 -12.10 12.54 0.11
C THR A 269 -12.87 11.92 1.28
N ASN A 270 -14.10 11.46 1.01
CA ASN A 270 -14.94 10.67 1.92
C ASN A 270 -15.10 9.21 1.46
N LEU A 271 -14.03 8.62 0.91
CA LEU A 271 -14.05 7.24 0.43
C LEU A 271 -14.47 6.26 1.52
N SER A 272 -14.03 6.46 2.77
CA SER A 272 -14.52 5.65 3.89
C SER A 272 -15.88 6.17 4.39
N LYS A 273 -16.86 5.27 4.37
CA LYS A 273 -18.24 5.54 4.80
C LYS A 273 -18.48 4.99 6.21
N SER A 274 -19.45 5.57 6.94
CA SER A 274 -20.00 5.04 8.20
C SER A 274 -18.96 4.64 9.27
N GLY A 275 -18.17 5.58 9.79
CA GLY A 275 -17.15 5.30 10.80
C GLY A 275 -15.91 4.57 10.28
N GLY A 276 -15.75 4.48 8.95
CA GLY A 276 -14.58 3.87 8.32
C GLY A 276 -13.27 4.65 8.55
N THR A 277 -12.16 3.95 8.31
CA THR A 277 -10.79 4.40 8.61
C THR A 277 -10.45 5.71 7.93
N LYS A 278 -9.79 6.62 8.66
CA LYS A 278 -9.14 7.81 8.08
C LYS A 278 -7.74 7.39 7.63
N PHE A 279 -7.28 7.89 6.49
CA PHE A 279 -5.98 7.50 5.97
C PHE A 279 -5.44 8.56 5.02
N THR A 280 -4.12 8.52 4.84
CA THR A 280 -3.40 9.34 3.86
C THR A 280 -2.50 8.46 3.03
N MET A 281 -2.54 8.61 1.71
CA MET A 281 -1.67 7.83 0.83
C MET A 281 -1.26 8.56 -0.44
N PRO A 282 -0.07 8.25 -0.98
CA PRO A 282 0.32 8.68 -2.31
C PRO A 282 -0.52 7.96 -3.37
N THR A 283 -0.92 8.67 -4.41
CA THR A 283 -1.66 8.14 -5.55
C THR A 283 -0.88 8.34 -6.84
N ILE A 284 -1.34 7.71 -7.93
CA ILE A 284 -0.84 7.98 -9.28
C ILE A 284 -0.98 9.46 -9.65
N GLY A 285 -0.13 9.97 -10.54
CA GLY A 285 -0.19 11.38 -10.95
C GLY A 285 0.26 12.39 -9.88
N ASN A 286 1.08 11.95 -8.91
CA ASN A 286 1.70 12.79 -7.86
C ASN A 286 0.73 13.42 -6.83
N ALA A 287 -0.55 13.05 -6.84
CA ALA A 287 -1.52 13.49 -5.84
C ALA A 287 -1.39 12.70 -4.52
N ILE A 288 -1.78 13.33 -3.41
CA ILE A 288 -1.84 12.78 -2.07
C ILE A 288 -3.31 12.71 -1.66
N LEU A 289 -3.83 11.51 -1.52
CA LEU A 289 -5.21 11.30 -1.12
C LEU A 289 -5.33 11.32 0.40
N LEU A 290 -6.13 12.23 0.91
CA LEU A 290 -6.43 12.44 2.33
C LEU A 290 -7.88 12.05 2.59
N ASN A 291 -8.10 10.82 3.03
CA ASN A 291 -9.44 10.33 3.32
C ASN A 291 -9.88 10.68 4.73
N MET A 292 -10.86 11.59 4.82
CA MET A 292 -11.45 12.06 6.06
C MET A 292 -12.80 11.40 6.37
N GLY A 293 -13.30 10.57 5.46
CA GLY A 293 -14.62 9.93 5.56
C GLY A 293 -15.77 10.93 5.72
N ASP A 294 -17.01 10.44 5.80
CA ASP A 294 -18.18 11.33 5.75
C ASP A 294 -18.26 12.33 6.90
N GLU A 295 -17.87 11.93 8.12
CA GLU A 295 -18.04 12.78 9.30
C GLU A 295 -17.11 13.99 9.33
N ALA A 296 -15.94 13.90 8.69
CA ALA A 296 -14.90 14.92 8.73
C ALA A 296 -14.61 15.54 7.35
N PHE A 297 -15.25 15.07 6.28
CA PHE A 297 -14.99 15.56 4.93
C PHE A 297 -15.29 17.04 4.74
N ASP A 298 -16.41 17.53 5.25
CA ASP A 298 -16.83 18.92 5.01
C ASP A 298 -16.04 19.92 5.89
N ASP A 299 -15.65 19.51 7.11
CA ASP A 299 -14.85 20.35 8.03
C ASP A 299 -13.92 19.48 8.90
N PRO A 300 -12.77 19.06 8.36
CA PRO A 300 -11.80 18.24 9.08
C PRO A 300 -11.15 18.99 10.25
N THR A 301 -11.16 20.32 10.25
CA THR A 301 -10.52 21.16 11.29
C THR A 301 -11.31 21.21 12.58
N THR A 302 -12.62 20.97 12.52
CA THR A 302 -13.51 20.96 13.69
C THR A 302 -13.96 19.56 14.09
N TYR A 303 -13.70 18.56 13.26
CA TYR A 303 -14.00 17.16 13.56
C TYR A 303 -13.27 16.67 14.82
N GLN A 304 -14.00 15.89 15.62
CA GLN A 304 -13.55 15.25 16.85
C GLN A 304 -14.14 13.84 16.87
N GLY A 305 -13.30 12.83 17.12
CA GLY A 305 -13.68 11.41 17.12
C GLY A 305 -13.34 10.72 18.43
N GLY A 306 -13.81 9.48 18.62
CA GLY A 306 -13.59 8.74 19.88
C GLY A 306 -12.12 8.60 20.29
N ASN A 307 -11.25 8.23 19.34
CA ASN A 307 -9.80 8.11 19.57
C ASN A 307 -9.04 9.43 19.42
N TYR A 308 -9.70 10.48 18.91
CA TYR A 308 -9.12 11.80 18.62
C TYR A 308 -9.98 12.88 19.28
N PRO A 309 -9.84 13.03 20.61
CA PRO A 309 -10.74 13.85 21.42
C PRO A 309 -10.57 15.35 21.19
N MET A 310 -9.60 15.82 20.41
CA MET A 310 -9.43 17.24 20.10
C MET A 310 -9.84 17.58 18.67
N LYS A 311 -10.43 18.77 18.50
CA LYS A 311 -10.85 19.28 17.19
C LYS A 311 -9.66 19.38 16.23
N GLY A 312 -9.78 18.75 15.07
CA GLY A 312 -8.75 18.73 14.05
C GLY A 312 -7.54 17.84 14.37
N GLU A 313 -7.58 17.06 15.46
CA GLU A 313 -6.46 16.20 15.86
C GLU A 313 -6.18 15.11 14.81
N VAL A 314 -7.22 14.43 14.33
CA VAL A 314 -7.08 13.44 13.25
C VAL A 314 -6.62 14.09 11.95
N PHE A 315 -7.04 15.33 11.68
CA PHE A 315 -6.61 16.04 10.48
C PHE A 315 -5.11 16.35 10.51
N ILE A 316 -4.58 16.77 11.67
CA ILE A 316 -3.13 16.98 11.86
C ILE A 316 -2.34 15.67 11.80
N HIS A 317 -2.88 14.58 12.36
CA HIS A 317 -2.27 13.25 12.26
C HIS A 317 -2.10 12.85 10.78
N GLU A 318 -3.19 12.88 10.02
CA GLU A 318 -3.20 12.50 8.62
C GLU A 318 -2.34 13.44 7.74
N LEU A 319 -2.34 14.74 8.02
CA LEU A 319 -1.43 15.68 7.36
C LEU A 319 0.04 15.43 7.69
N THR A 320 0.36 14.79 8.81
CA THR A 320 1.74 14.38 9.09
C THR A 320 2.20 13.32 8.10
N HIS A 321 1.32 12.41 7.69
CA HIS A 321 1.61 11.48 6.59
C HIS A 321 1.73 12.20 5.25
N ALA A 322 0.91 13.22 4.98
CA ALA A 322 1.07 14.04 3.79
C ALA A 322 2.42 14.77 3.77
N TRP A 323 2.86 15.31 4.91
CA TRP A 323 4.19 15.87 5.10
C TRP A 323 5.28 14.83 4.84
N GLN A 324 5.14 13.61 5.37
CA GLN A 324 6.08 12.51 5.10
C GLN A 324 6.16 12.19 3.60
N ILE A 325 5.03 12.16 2.88
CA ILE A 325 5.00 11.94 1.42
C ILE A 325 5.67 13.09 0.64
N CYS A 326 5.63 14.31 1.18
CA CYS A 326 6.30 15.46 0.55
C CYS A 326 7.83 15.43 0.73
N HIS A 327 8.34 14.86 1.82
CA HIS A 327 9.77 14.93 2.19
C HIS A 327 10.51 13.60 2.15
N ASN A 328 9.82 12.49 1.92
CA ASN A 328 10.42 11.16 1.81
C ASN A 328 10.24 10.53 0.45
N SER A 329 11.02 9.48 0.22
CA SER A 329 10.68 8.53 -0.83
C SER A 329 9.34 7.87 -0.46
N ILE A 330 8.45 7.72 -1.44
CA ILE A 330 7.13 7.09 -1.29
C ILE A 330 7.24 5.67 -0.68
N VAL A 331 8.40 5.02 -0.89
CA VAL A 331 8.80 3.71 -0.36
C VAL A 331 8.90 3.73 1.18
N ASP A 332 9.44 4.81 1.77
CA ASP A 332 9.63 4.93 3.22
C ASP A 332 8.31 5.19 3.96
N VAL A 333 7.36 5.92 3.33
CA VAL A 333 6.04 6.22 3.90
C VAL A 333 5.20 4.94 4.10
N ILE A 334 5.27 4.02 3.14
CA ILE A 334 4.50 2.77 3.16
C ILE A 334 5.06 1.78 4.20
N CYS A 335 6.38 1.75 4.41
CA CYS A 335 7.01 0.91 5.43
C CYS A 335 6.54 1.18 6.87
N GLY A 336 5.99 2.37 7.15
CA GLY A 336 5.47 2.72 8.47
C GLY A 336 4.02 2.30 8.73
N LEU A 337 3.25 2.00 7.68
CA LEU A 337 1.82 1.65 7.78
C LEU A 337 1.57 0.15 8.06
N SER A 338 2.60 -0.70 7.91
CA SER A 338 2.51 -2.17 8.04
C SER A 338 2.65 -2.70 9.47
N HIS A 339 2.87 -1.82 10.46
CA HIS A 339 2.96 -2.23 11.84
C HIS A 339 1.61 -2.01 12.53
N ASN A 340 1.04 -3.10 13.07
CA ASN A 340 0.03 -3.03 14.13
C ASN A 340 0.63 -2.27 15.32
N TYR A 341 0.58 -0.94 15.28
CA TYR A 341 0.87 -0.12 16.43
C TYR A 341 -0.40 -0.10 17.28
N ASP A 342 -0.42 -0.94 18.32
CA ASP A 342 -1.42 -0.83 19.37
C ASP A 342 -1.12 0.42 20.19
N TYR A 343 -1.80 1.50 19.83
CA TYR A 343 -1.76 2.84 20.45
C TYR A 343 -1.95 2.81 21.99
N TYR A 344 -2.48 1.72 22.56
CA TYR A 344 -2.91 1.68 23.95
C TYR A 344 -2.00 0.93 24.93
N THR A 345 -0.94 0.22 24.48
CA THR A 345 -0.27 -0.77 25.37
C THR A 345 1.23 -0.59 25.64
N GLY A 346 1.95 0.38 25.04
CA GLY A 346 3.42 0.41 25.19
C GLY A 346 4.05 1.76 25.53
N ASP A 347 4.01 2.69 24.58
CA ASP A 347 4.96 3.80 24.56
C ASP A 347 4.25 5.14 24.59
N ARG A 348 3.65 5.47 25.75
CA ARG A 348 3.26 6.86 26.01
C ARG A 348 4.49 7.76 25.97
N ILE A 349 4.27 9.01 25.58
CA ILE A 349 5.13 10.17 25.90
C ILE A 349 5.51 10.29 27.41
N GLY A 350 4.85 9.51 28.28
CA GLY A 350 5.20 9.38 29.70
C GLY A 350 6.52 8.65 29.97
N ASP A 351 6.99 7.77 29.08
CA ASP A 351 8.39 7.36 29.10
C ASP A 351 9.21 8.54 28.56
N ARG A 352 10.23 9.04 29.26
CA ARG A 352 11.06 10.15 28.76
C ARG A 352 12.25 9.66 27.91
N SER A 353 12.41 8.35 27.75
CA SER A 353 13.54 7.76 27.02
C SER A 353 13.55 8.16 25.53
N TRP A 354 12.38 8.34 24.91
CA TRP A 354 12.24 8.67 23.49
C TRP A 354 12.69 10.10 23.14
N GLN A 355 12.75 11.01 24.11
CA GLN A 355 13.14 12.42 23.89
C GLN A 355 14.57 12.57 23.36
N SER A 356 15.40 11.55 23.57
CA SER A 356 16.79 11.51 23.10
C SER A 356 16.96 10.76 21.78
N ARG A 357 15.89 10.14 21.26
CA ARG A 357 15.92 9.38 20.01
C ARG A 357 15.90 10.35 18.82
N ALA A 358 16.67 10.06 17.79
CA ALA A 358 16.58 10.81 16.53
C ALA A 358 15.24 10.56 15.84
N TRP A 359 14.75 11.53 15.07
CA TRP A 359 13.47 11.47 14.35
C TRP A 359 13.36 10.25 13.41
N ASN A 360 14.42 9.96 12.66
CA ASN A 360 14.53 8.77 11.81
C ASN A 360 14.61 7.44 12.58
N GLY A 361 14.70 7.51 13.91
CA GLY A 361 14.60 6.35 14.77
C GLY A 361 13.15 5.87 14.86
N PHE A 362 12.16 6.76 14.75
CA PHE A 362 10.75 6.44 14.86
C PHE A 362 10.18 5.91 13.54
N ASN A 363 9.18 5.04 13.61
CA ASN A 363 8.39 4.70 12.42
C ASN A 363 7.38 5.83 12.09
N ASN A 364 6.75 5.77 10.92
CA ASN A 364 5.90 6.87 10.44
C ASN A 364 4.68 7.15 11.32
N GLU A 365 4.07 6.11 11.87
CA GLU A 365 2.94 6.23 12.81
C GLU A 365 3.36 6.84 14.14
N GLN A 366 4.54 6.48 14.65
CA GLN A 366 5.14 7.09 15.85
C GLN A 366 5.45 8.57 15.62
N GLN A 367 5.98 8.92 14.44
CA GLN A 367 6.19 10.31 14.04
C GLN A 367 4.87 11.09 14.00
N ALA A 368 3.83 10.56 13.33
CA ALA A 368 2.50 11.17 13.31
C ALA A 368 1.88 11.28 14.71
N SER A 369 2.16 10.31 15.58
CA SER A 369 1.71 10.30 16.98
C SER A 369 2.38 11.38 17.83
N ILE A 370 3.68 11.63 17.63
CA ILE A 370 4.38 12.72 18.32
C ILE A 370 3.76 14.06 17.96
N VAL A 371 3.45 14.26 16.67
CA VAL A 371 2.88 15.51 16.16
C VAL A 371 1.44 15.71 16.65
N ASN A 372 0.58 14.69 16.51
CA ASN A 372 -0.82 14.83 16.90
C ASN A 372 -0.99 14.95 18.43
N GLU A 373 -0.18 14.27 19.26
CA GLU A 373 -0.28 14.37 20.72
C GLU A 373 0.18 15.74 21.23
N TRP A 374 1.27 16.29 20.67
CA TRP A 374 1.67 17.66 20.96
C TRP A 374 0.54 18.64 20.58
N PHE A 375 -0.03 18.49 19.38
CA PHE A 375 -1.17 19.29 18.96
C PHE A 375 -2.38 19.12 19.90
N ARG A 376 -2.70 17.88 20.30
CA ARG A 376 -3.81 17.56 21.21
C ARG A 376 -3.73 18.37 22.50
N ILE A 377 -2.54 18.38 23.12
CA ILE A 377 -2.32 19.05 24.41
C ILE A 377 -2.37 20.58 24.26
N TYR A 378 -1.81 21.13 23.19
CA TYR A 378 -1.58 22.57 23.05
C TYR A 378 -2.44 23.28 21.99
N SER A 379 -3.45 22.61 21.42
CA SER A 379 -4.28 23.11 20.31
C SER A 379 -4.91 24.49 20.53
N SER A 380 -5.12 24.90 21.80
CA SER A 380 -5.61 26.23 22.17
C SER A 380 -4.57 27.34 21.96
N ASP A 381 -3.28 27.06 22.19
CA ASP A 381 -2.15 27.96 21.96
C ASP A 381 -0.85 27.17 21.76
N LEU A 382 -0.55 26.90 20.48
CA LEU A 382 0.65 26.16 20.03
C LEU A 382 1.96 26.95 20.24
N ASN A 383 1.87 28.23 20.61
CA ASN A 383 3.01 29.08 20.92
C ASN A 383 3.11 29.41 22.41
N SER A 384 2.26 28.79 23.24
CA SER A 384 2.35 28.95 24.68
C SER A 384 3.70 28.51 25.21
N PHE A 385 4.12 29.07 26.35
CA PHE A 385 5.37 28.67 27.01
C PHE A 385 5.41 27.15 27.27
N ALA A 386 4.27 26.54 27.61
CA ALA A 386 4.18 25.09 27.80
C ALA A 386 4.40 24.33 26.49
N ALA A 387 3.76 24.74 25.38
CA ALA A 387 3.91 24.11 24.07
C ALA A 387 5.35 24.14 23.56
N LEU A 388 6.04 25.28 23.72
CA LEU A 388 7.40 25.48 23.23
C LEU A 388 8.48 24.80 24.10
N ASN A 389 8.16 24.49 25.36
CA ASN A 389 9.05 23.75 26.26
C ASN A 389 8.66 22.27 26.38
N ASP A 390 7.65 21.82 25.65
CA ASP A 390 7.29 20.41 25.59
C ASP A 390 8.42 19.61 24.92
N PRO A 391 8.82 18.46 25.47
CA PRO A 391 9.85 17.64 24.85
C PRO A 391 9.54 17.23 23.42
N ALA A 392 8.28 17.09 23.00
CA ALA A 392 7.93 16.81 21.60
C ALA A 392 8.25 17.98 20.66
N PHE A 393 8.29 19.22 21.17
CA PHE A 393 8.39 20.41 20.33
C PHE A 393 9.68 20.49 19.53
N HIS A 394 10.79 19.91 20.01
CA HIS A 394 12.01 19.90 19.21
C HIS A 394 11.84 19.11 17.90
N PHE A 395 11.06 18.02 17.87
CA PHE A 395 10.71 17.35 16.62
C PHE A 395 9.82 18.22 15.73
N ILE A 396 8.87 18.96 16.32
CA ILE A 396 8.03 19.90 15.56
C ILE A 396 8.89 20.98 14.91
N ARG A 397 9.82 21.57 15.67
CA ARG A 397 10.69 22.65 15.20
C ARG A 397 11.75 22.16 14.21
N ASP A 398 12.48 21.11 14.57
CA ASP A 398 13.70 20.69 13.88
C ASP A 398 13.42 19.72 12.72
N ASN A 399 12.25 19.07 12.70
CA ASN A 399 11.86 18.15 11.64
C ASN A 399 10.67 18.72 10.85
N ILE A 400 9.51 18.82 11.49
CA ILE A 400 8.25 19.15 10.80
C ILE A 400 8.30 20.53 10.14
N ARG A 401 8.63 21.58 10.92
CA ARG A 401 8.72 22.96 10.41
C ARG A 401 9.97 23.23 9.58
N ALA A 402 11.01 22.42 9.75
CA ALA A 402 12.25 22.54 8.99
C ALA A 402 12.22 21.77 7.65
N GLY A 403 11.21 20.93 7.43
CA GLY A 403 11.12 20.06 6.24
C GLY A 403 12.20 18.96 6.22
N VAL A 404 12.66 18.51 7.39
CA VAL A 404 13.75 17.53 7.52
C VAL A 404 13.21 16.23 8.08
N ASN A 405 13.22 15.16 7.27
CA ASN A 405 12.95 13.80 7.73
C ASN A 405 14.21 13.01 8.12
#